data_AF-A0A957YRQ6-F1
#
_entry.id   AF-A0A957YRQ6-F1
#
_cell.length_a   1.000
_cell.length_b   1.000
_cell.length_c   1.000
_cell.angle_alpha   90.00
_cell.angle_beta   90.00
_cell.angle_gamma   90.00
#
_symmetry.space_group_name_H-M   'P 1'
#
loop_
_entity.id
_entity.type
_entity.pdbx_description
1 polymer ?
#
loop_
_entity_poly.entity_id
_entity_poly.type
_entity_poly.pdbx_seq_one_letter_code
_entity_poly.pdbx_strand_id
1 'polypeptide(L)'
;HIYSLTQLEQITQTIPDIAWELAHHFWPGPLTLVLPKAEAIPANVSAGLATVAVRMPNHTVPYLLLKCADRPIAAPSANRFARPSPTQAQHVYDDLAGQVELILDAGPTTIGLESTVLDLTQPVPTILRPGGLPLEALRPLVPNVTYIPRYANLEDAATPAPGMLLKHYSPNVALLLFDGAPAVARAALRERAQQLMGAGKQVGVLVEDEEVPAFATTNAVVAKLGAGDDVVQIAAHLFAGMRSLERAGVDVILTRTFGRAGLGLAVWDRLVRATEGKIITV
;
A
#
# COMPACT_ATOMS: atom_id res chain seq x y z
N HIS A 1 -1.76 -9.89 -13.50
CA HIS A 1 -1.66 -8.67 -14.33
C HIS A 1 -1.95 -9.04 -15.77
N ILE A 2 -2.72 -8.22 -16.47
CA ILE A 2 -3.12 -8.40 -17.87
C ILE A 2 -2.84 -7.12 -18.67
N TYR A 3 -2.69 -7.24 -19.99
CA TYR A 3 -2.52 -6.11 -20.91
C TYR A 3 -3.72 -5.90 -21.86
N SER A 4 -4.66 -6.85 -21.92
CA SER A 4 -5.88 -6.79 -22.74
C SER A 4 -7.07 -7.32 -21.95
N LEU A 5 -8.26 -6.77 -22.21
CA LEU A 5 -9.51 -7.25 -21.62
C LEU A 5 -9.84 -8.70 -22.01
N THR A 6 -9.44 -9.14 -23.21
CA THR A 6 -9.61 -10.54 -23.64
C THR A 6 -8.86 -11.54 -22.74
N GLN A 7 -7.79 -11.10 -22.06
CA GLN A 7 -7.08 -11.95 -21.09
C GLN A 7 -7.85 -12.12 -19.78
N LEU A 8 -8.81 -11.25 -19.47
CA LEU A 8 -9.67 -11.41 -18.30
C LEU A 8 -10.49 -12.70 -18.45
N GLU A 9 -11.13 -12.88 -19.61
CA GLU A 9 -11.93 -14.06 -19.95
C GLU A 9 -11.12 -15.36 -19.87
N GLN A 10 -9.82 -15.30 -20.16
CA GLN A 10 -8.93 -16.47 -20.10
C GLN A 10 -8.61 -16.91 -18.66
N ILE A 11 -8.65 -16.00 -17.69
CA ILE A 11 -8.19 -16.25 -16.31
C ILE A 11 -9.32 -16.28 -15.27
N THR A 12 -10.54 -15.94 -15.67
CA THR A 12 -11.73 -15.94 -14.80
C THR A 12 -12.83 -16.83 -15.35
N GLN A 13 -13.62 -17.44 -14.47
CA GLN A 13 -14.72 -18.34 -14.86
C GLN A 13 -16.02 -17.58 -15.16
N THR A 14 -16.39 -16.64 -14.27
CA THR A 14 -17.61 -15.84 -14.38
C THR A 14 -17.25 -14.39 -14.14
N ILE A 15 -17.67 -13.51 -15.06
CA ILE A 15 -17.42 -12.06 -14.97
C ILE A 15 -18.78 -11.36 -14.89
N PRO A 16 -19.14 -10.75 -13.74
CA PRO A 16 -20.39 -9.99 -13.63
C PRO A 16 -20.29 -8.69 -14.43
N ASP A 17 -21.42 -8.17 -14.92
CA ASP A 17 -21.47 -6.95 -15.74
C ASP A 17 -20.75 -5.75 -15.08
N ILE A 18 -20.91 -5.62 -13.75
CA ILE A 18 -20.23 -4.56 -13.00
C ILE A 18 -18.70 -4.67 -13.07
N ALA A 19 -18.12 -5.87 -13.21
CA ALA A 19 -16.69 -6.03 -13.39
C ALA A 19 -16.22 -5.46 -14.74
N TRP A 20 -17.04 -5.61 -15.79
CA TRP A 20 -16.78 -5.01 -17.08
C TRP A 20 -16.87 -3.49 -17.03
N GLU A 21 -17.92 -2.94 -16.41
CA GLU A 21 -18.06 -1.49 -16.26
C GLU A 21 -16.87 -0.87 -15.51
N LEU A 22 -16.47 -1.49 -14.40
CA LEU A 22 -15.31 -1.08 -13.61
C LEU A 22 -14.00 -1.19 -14.41
N ALA A 23 -13.83 -2.27 -15.17
CA ALA A 23 -12.65 -2.46 -16.01
C ALA A 23 -12.58 -1.39 -17.11
N HIS A 24 -13.67 -1.11 -17.83
CA HIS A 24 -13.66 -0.08 -18.87
C HIS A 24 -13.40 1.33 -18.31
N HIS A 25 -13.82 1.60 -17.08
CA HIS A 25 -13.66 2.93 -16.47
C HIS A 25 -12.31 3.12 -15.79
N PHE A 26 -11.80 2.11 -15.09
CA PHE A 26 -10.61 2.22 -14.23
C PHE A 26 -9.39 1.46 -14.74
N TRP A 27 -9.48 0.70 -15.84
CA TRP A 27 -8.33 0.09 -16.49
C TRP A 27 -7.94 0.79 -17.79
N PRO A 28 -6.63 0.99 -18.05
CA PRO A 28 -5.50 0.70 -17.15
C PRO A 28 -5.51 1.60 -15.91
N GLY A 29 -5.23 1.06 -14.73
CA GLY A 29 -5.26 1.87 -13.51
C GLY A 29 -5.09 1.10 -12.20
N PRO A 30 -5.17 1.80 -11.04
CA PRO A 30 -4.87 1.25 -9.73
C PRO A 30 -6.05 0.47 -9.10
N LEU A 31 -6.89 -0.18 -9.91
CA LEU A 31 -7.97 -1.07 -9.46
C LEU A 31 -7.60 -2.53 -9.69
N THR A 32 -7.88 -3.37 -8.70
CA THR A 32 -7.78 -4.83 -8.78
C THR A 32 -9.13 -5.43 -8.44
N LEU A 33 -9.62 -6.33 -9.28
CA LEU A 33 -10.90 -7.02 -9.10
C LEU A 33 -10.64 -8.46 -8.65
N VAL A 34 -11.32 -8.91 -7.60
CA VAL A 34 -11.35 -10.32 -7.20
C VAL A 34 -12.57 -10.97 -7.82
N LEU A 35 -12.33 -12.03 -8.60
CA LEU A 35 -13.33 -12.74 -9.39
C LEU A 35 -13.16 -14.25 -9.24
N PRO A 36 -14.18 -15.07 -9.54
CA PRO A 36 -14.03 -16.53 -9.64
C PRO A 36 -12.95 -16.89 -10.66
N LYS A 37 -11.98 -17.72 -10.26
CA LYS A 37 -10.83 -18.06 -11.13
C LYS A 37 -11.20 -19.12 -12.16
N ALA A 38 -10.57 -19.07 -13.34
CA ALA A 38 -10.60 -20.19 -14.27
C ALA A 38 -9.84 -21.40 -13.71
N GLU A 39 -10.18 -22.61 -14.15
CA GLU A 39 -9.51 -23.85 -13.72
C GLU A 39 -8.01 -23.84 -14.02
N ALA A 40 -7.63 -23.25 -15.16
CA ALA A 40 -6.25 -23.11 -15.60
C ALA A 40 -5.37 -22.27 -14.64
N ILE A 41 -5.94 -21.51 -13.70
CA ILE A 41 -5.17 -20.72 -12.74
C ILE A 41 -4.54 -21.62 -11.68
N PRO A 42 -3.19 -21.67 -11.62
CA PRO A 42 -2.48 -22.52 -10.67
C PRO A 42 -2.76 -22.14 -9.22
N ALA A 43 -2.74 -23.14 -8.33
CA ALA A 43 -3.01 -22.93 -6.91
C ALA A 43 -1.99 -21.98 -6.23
N ASN A 44 -0.73 -21.95 -6.68
CA ASN A 44 0.27 -21.02 -6.13
C ASN A 44 -0.01 -19.55 -6.52
N VAL A 45 -0.79 -19.29 -7.56
CA VAL A 45 -1.25 -17.94 -7.93
C VAL A 45 -2.44 -17.52 -7.07
N SER A 46 -3.39 -18.43 -6.86
CA SER A 46 -4.61 -18.14 -6.07
C SER A 46 -4.47 -18.40 -4.57
N ALA A 47 -3.30 -18.83 -4.09
CA ALA A 47 -3.10 -19.35 -2.74
C ALA A 47 -4.10 -20.49 -2.39
N GLY A 48 -4.44 -21.32 -3.37
CA GLY A 48 -5.41 -22.42 -3.23
C GLY A 48 -6.88 -22.00 -3.24
N LEU A 49 -7.18 -20.70 -3.40
CA LEU A 49 -8.55 -20.18 -3.40
C LEU A 49 -9.27 -20.43 -4.72
N ALA A 50 -10.60 -20.37 -4.66
CA ALA A 50 -11.49 -20.41 -5.83
C ALA A 50 -11.55 -19.07 -6.60
N THR A 51 -10.82 -18.05 -6.15
CA THR A 51 -10.85 -16.70 -6.71
C THR A 51 -9.46 -16.27 -7.18
N VAL A 52 -9.42 -15.26 -8.05
CA VAL A 52 -8.20 -14.64 -8.57
C VAL A 52 -8.34 -13.13 -8.55
N ALA A 53 -7.26 -12.45 -8.17
CA ALA A 53 -7.16 -10.99 -8.19
C ALA A 53 -6.52 -10.52 -9.50
N VAL A 54 -7.25 -9.74 -10.30
CA VAL A 54 -6.84 -9.30 -11.63
C VAL A 54 -6.74 -7.79 -11.69
N ARG A 55 -5.71 -7.27 -12.38
CA ARG A 55 -5.54 -5.85 -12.67
C ARG A 55 -4.84 -5.62 -14.00
N MET A 56 -5.10 -4.47 -14.60
CA MET A 56 -4.38 -3.95 -15.76
C MET A 56 -3.56 -2.71 -15.35
N PRO A 57 -2.22 -2.80 -15.25
CA PRO A 57 -1.40 -1.71 -14.74
C PRO A 57 -1.35 -0.52 -15.71
N ASN A 58 -1.51 0.69 -15.19
CA ASN A 58 -1.32 1.93 -15.95
C ASN A 58 0.16 2.37 -15.93
N HIS A 59 1.01 1.63 -16.64
CA HIS A 59 2.42 2.00 -16.79
C HIS A 59 3.01 1.35 -18.05
N THR A 60 3.76 2.12 -18.84
CA THR A 60 4.31 1.68 -20.12
C THR A 60 5.21 0.45 -19.98
N VAL A 61 6.12 0.42 -19.01
CA VAL A 61 7.06 -0.71 -18.81
C VAL A 61 6.35 -2.04 -18.48
N PRO A 62 5.49 -2.16 -17.45
CA PRO A 62 4.68 -3.36 -17.23
C PRO A 62 3.78 -3.73 -18.41
N TYR A 63 3.19 -2.75 -19.11
CA TYR A 63 2.39 -3.02 -20.31
C TYR A 63 3.23 -3.70 -21.41
N LEU A 64 4.39 -3.13 -21.73
CA LEU A 64 5.30 -3.71 -22.73
C LEU A 64 5.83 -5.07 -22.30
N LEU A 65 6.18 -5.26 -21.03
CA LEU A 65 6.59 -6.55 -20.49
C LEU A 65 5.50 -7.62 -20.71
N LEU A 66 4.27 -7.31 -20.30
CA LEU A 66 3.11 -8.19 -20.47
C LEU A 66 2.85 -8.52 -21.94
N LYS A 67 2.94 -7.52 -22.82
CA LYS A 67 2.71 -7.67 -24.27
C LYS A 67 3.81 -8.50 -24.93
N CYS A 68 5.08 -8.26 -24.60
CA CYS A 68 6.21 -9.03 -25.13
C CYS A 68 6.23 -10.48 -24.63
N ALA A 69 5.80 -10.72 -23.38
CA ALA A 69 5.68 -12.06 -22.82
C ALA A 69 4.45 -12.83 -23.36
N ASP A 70 3.52 -12.10 -23.98
CA ASP A 70 2.23 -12.56 -24.50
C ASP A 70 1.46 -13.46 -23.52
N ARG A 71 1.46 -13.10 -22.24
CA ARG A 71 0.76 -13.86 -21.19
C ARG A 71 0.45 -13.00 -19.97
N PRO A 72 -0.57 -13.36 -19.17
CA PRO A 72 -0.75 -12.77 -17.85
C PRO A 72 0.46 -13.05 -16.94
N ILE A 73 0.82 -12.06 -16.12
CA ILE A 73 1.91 -12.19 -15.14
C ILE A 73 1.36 -12.07 -13.71
N ALA A 74 1.59 -13.11 -12.91
CA ALA A 74 1.40 -13.06 -11.46
C ALA A 74 2.56 -12.28 -10.84
N ALA A 75 2.27 -11.23 -10.07
CA ALA A 75 3.30 -10.44 -9.40
C ALA A 75 2.75 -9.82 -8.11
N PRO A 76 3.32 -10.15 -6.93
CA PRO A 76 3.13 -9.36 -5.72
C PRO A 76 4.01 -8.10 -5.76
N SER A 77 4.09 -7.36 -4.64
CA SER A 77 5.09 -6.30 -4.49
C SER A 77 6.50 -6.91 -4.43
N ALA A 78 7.48 -6.27 -5.08
CA ALA A 78 8.84 -6.79 -5.28
C ALA A 78 9.77 -6.53 -4.07
N ASN A 79 9.31 -6.86 -2.87
CA ASN A 79 10.06 -6.71 -1.62
C ASN A 79 10.19 -8.05 -0.90
N ARG A 80 11.16 -8.14 0.01
CA ARG A 80 11.19 -9.25 0.96
C ARG A 80 9.96 -9.17 1.86
N PHE A 81 9.51 -10.34 2.31
CA PHE A 81 8.31 -10.48 3.13
C PHE A 81 8.29 -9.46 4.30
N ALA A 82 7.11 -8.88 4.56
CA ALA A 82 6.82 -7.85 5.58
C ALA A 82 7.45 -6.45 5.41
N ARG A 83 8.48 -6.27 4.57
CA ARG A 83 9.15 -4.97 4.34
C ARG A 83 8.18 -3.92 3.73
N PRO A 84 8.46 -2.61 3.87
CA PRO A 84 7.75 -1.57 3.13
C PRO A 84 7.78 -1.84 1.63
N SER A 85 6.69 -1.60 0.89
CA SER A 85 6.67 -1.91 -0.54
C SER A 85 7.70 -1.07 -1.33
N PRO A 86 8.26 -1.61 -2.43
CA PRO A 86 9.26 -0.89 -3.20
C PRO A 86 8.58 0.10 -4.15
N THR A 87 8.93 1.37 -4.00
CA THR A 87 8.48 2.46 -4.88
C THR A 87 9.55 2.95 -5.88
N GLN A 88 10.74 2.35 -5.89
CA GLN A 88 11.84 2.64 -6.84
C GLN A 88 12.71 1.38 -7.02
N ALA A 89 13.42 1.27 -8.15
CA ALA A 89 14.25 0.11 -8.46
C ALA A 89 15.31 -0.20 -7.39
N GLN A 90 15.90 0.85 -6.77
CA GLN A 90 16.86 0.64 -5.69
C GLN A 90 16.25 -0.11 -4.50
N HIS A 91 14.96 0.09 -4.18
CA HIS A 91 14.30 -0.67 -3.10
C HIS A 91 14.20 -2.16 -3.44
N VAL A 92 13.96 -2.48 -4.71
CA VAL A 92 13.92 -3.85 -5.22
C VAL A 92 15.32 -4.46 -5.18
N TYR A 93 16.33 -3.70 -5.61
CA TYR A 93 17.73 -4.13 -5.58
C TYR A 93 18.19 -4.45 -4.15
N ASP A 94 17.94 -3.55 -3.20
CA ASP A 94 18.31 -3.75 -1.78
C ASP A 94 17.70 -5.01 -1.18
N ASP A 95 16.49 -5.38 -1.61
CA ASP A 95 15.74 -6.51 -1.07
C ASP A 95 16.06 -7.83 -1.82
N LEU A 96 16.23 -7.80 -3.14
CA LEU A 96 16.19 -8.98 -4.02
C LEU A 96 17.43 -9.17 -4.92
N ALA A 97 18.47 -8.33 -4.83
CA ALA A 97 19.69 -8.52 -5.62
C ALA A 97 20.27 -9.93 -5.41
N GLY A 98 20.58 -10.60 -6.53
CA GLY A 98 21.07 -11.98 -6.54
C GLY A 98 20.00 -13.06 -6.31
N GLN A 99 18.73 -12.69 -6.09
CA GLN A 99 17.62 -13.63 -5.90
C GLN A 99 16.61 -13.62 -7.06
N VAL A 100 16.72 -12.66 -7.98
CA VAL A 100 15.90 -12.54 -9.19
C VAL A 100 16.79 -12.30 -10.41
N GLU A 101 16.35 -12.78 -11.57
CA GLU A 101 17.13 -12.73 -12.80
C GLU A 101 17.15 -11.32 -13.42
N LEU A 102 16.12 -10.51 -13.16
CA LEU A 102 15.93 -9.22 -13.82
C LEU A 102 15.26 -8.21 -12.89
N ILE A 103 15.79 -6.98 -12.90
CA ILE A 103 15.15 -5.80 -12.33
C ILE A 103 15.02 -4.76 -13.45
N LEU A 104 13.79 -4.33 -13.73
CA LEU A 104 13.52 -3.26 -14.70
C LEU A 104 13.42 -1.93 -13.95
N ASP A 105 14.38 -1.03 -14.19
CA ASP A 105 14.34 0.32 -13.66
C ASP A 105 13.58 1.25 -14.60
N ALA A 106 12.45 1.78 -14.12
CA ALA A 106 11.62 2.75 -14.82
C ALA A 106 11.41 4.03 -13.99
N GLY A 107 12.29 4.28 -13.02
CA GLY A 107 12.15 5.36 -12.06
C GLY A 107 11.13 5.07 -10.95
N PRO A 108 10.82 6.08 -10.12
CA PRO A 108 9.88 5.94 -9.02
C PRO A 108 8.43 5.71 -9.48
N THR A 109 7.67 4.95 -8.72
CA THR A 109 6.22 4.81 -8.92
C THR A 109 5.50 6.11 -8.61
N THR A 110 4.51 6.49 -9.41
CA THR A 110 3.80 7.78 -9.28
C THR A 110 2.83 7.87 -8.10
N ILE A 111 2.17 6.76 -7.72
CA ILE A 111 1.20 6.74 -6.61
C ILE A 111 1.85 6.36 -5.27
N GLY A 112 2.92 5.56 -5.29
CA GLY A 112 3.62 5.05 -4.10
C GLY A 112 2.86 4.02 -3.25
N LEU A 113 1.58 3.77 -3.53
CA LEU A 113 0.76 2.76 -2.87
C LEU A 113 0.30 1.69 -3.86
N GLU A 114 -0.08 0.52 -3.32
CA GLU A 114 -0.64 -0.57 -4.10
C GLU A 114 -2.04 -0.24 -4.62
N SER A 115 -2.53 -1.05 -5.56
CA SER A 115 -3.90 -0.96 -6.08
C SER A 115 -4.95 -1.24 -5.02
N THR A 116 -6.09 -0.57 -5.16
CA THR A 116 -7.33 -0.87 -4.44
C THR A 116 -7.83 -2.23 -4.89
N VAL A 117 -8.16 -3.10 -3.93
CA VAL A 117 -8.64 -4.47 -4.19
C VAL A 117 -10.12 -4.53 -3.86
N LEU A 118 -10.96 -4.73 -4.88
CA LEU A 118 -12.40 -4.83 -4.76
C LEU A 118 -12.84 -6.28 -4.99
N ASP A 119 -13.54 -6.85 -4.02
CA ASP A 119 -14.16 -8.16 -4.12
C ASP A 119 -15.55 -8.07 -4.74
N LEU A 120 -15.73 -8.79 -5.85
CA LEU A 120 -16.99 -8.88 -6.59
C LEU A 120 -17.61 -10.29 -6.51
N THR A 121 -17.11 -11.13 -5.60
CA THR A 121 -17.61 -12.51 -5.43
C THR A 121 -18.77 -12.60 -4.43
N GLN A 122 -19.03 -11.53 -3.69
CA GLN A 122 -20.11 -11.42 -2.72
C GLN A 122 -21.24 -10.52 -3.26
N PRO A 123 -22.48 -10.65 -2.74
CA PRO A 123 -23.60 -9.79 -3.15
C PRO A 123 -23.34 -8.30 -2.96
N VAL A 124 -22.54 -7.94 -1.94
CA VAL A 124 -22.12 -6.57 -1.68
C VAL A 124 -20.64 -6.42 -2.05
N PRO A 125 -20.30 -5.65 -3.10
CA PRO A 125 -18.93 -5.36 -3.44
C PRO A 125 -18.16 -4.77 -2.25
N THR A 126 -17.02 -5.37 -1.92
CA THR A 126 -16.29 -5.05 -0.70
C THR A 126 -14.84 -4.75 -1.00
N ILE A 127 -14.35 -3.60 -0.58
CA ILE A 127 -12.93 -3.25 -0.65
C ILE A 127 -12.18 -4.10 0.38
N LEU A 128 -11.32 -4.98 -0.09
CA LEU A 128 -10.47 -5.81 0.77
C LEU A 128 -9.18 -5.09 1.18
N ARG A 129 -8.73 -4.16 0.33
CA ARG A 129 -7.55 -3.33 0.57
C ARG A 129 -7.75 -1.95 -0.07
N PRO A 130 -7.73 -0.85 0.71
CA PRO A 130 -7.70 0.49 0.13
C PRO A 130 -6.33 0.73 -0.52
N GLY A 131 -6.30 1.47 -1.62
CA GLY A 131 -5.11 1.69 -2.41
C GLY A 131 -5.22 2.91 -3.32
N GLY A 132 -4.51 2.87 -4.44
CA GLY A 132 -4.37 3.99 -5.37
C GLY A 132 -5.67 4.48 -6.05
N LEU A 133 -6.78 3.74 -5.94
CA LEU A 133 -8.10 4.23 -6.34
C LEU A 133 -8.95 4.51 -5.09
N PRO A 134 -9.32 5.78 -4.81
CA PRO A 134 -10.18 6.13 -3.69
C PRO A 134 -11.52 5.40 -3.68
N LEU A 135 -12.04 5.13 -2.47
CA LEU A 135 -13.37 4.52 -2.29
C LEU A 135 -14.45 5.39 -2.94
N GLU A 136 -14.33 6.70 -2.79
CA GLU A 136 -15.26 7.70 -3.29
C GLU A 136 -15.35 7.66 -4.82
N ALA A 137 -14.26 7.29 -5.51
CA ALA A 137 -14.25 7.14 -6.96
C ALA A 137 -15.05 5.91 -7.43
N LEU A 138 -15.21 4.88 -6.59
CA LEU A 138 -15.98 3.68 -6.91
C LEU A 138 -17.50 3.89 -6.75
N ARG A 139 -17.92 4.79 -5.86
CA ARG A 139 -19.34 4.99 -5.50
C ARG A 139 -20.27 5.34 -6.67
N PRO A 140 -19.87 6.11 -7.69
CA PRO A 140 -20.73 6.38 -8.84
C PRO A 140 -21.14 5.14 -9.62
N LEU A 141 -20.27 4.12 -9.70
CA LEU A 141 -20.55 2.85 -10.39
C LEU A 141 -21.03 1.76 -9.41
N VAL A 142 -20.61 1.83 -8.16
CA VAL A 142 -20.93 0.84 -7.12
C VAL A 142 -21.43 1.56 -5.85
N PRO A 143 -22.69 2.03 -5.81
CA PRO A 143 -23.18 2.86 -4.71
C PRO A 143 -23.17 2.16 -3.34
N ASN A 144 -23.31 0.83 -3.34
CA ASN A 144 -23.30 -0.01 -2.14
C ASN A 144 -21.91 -0.55 -1.78
N VAL A 145 -20.83 -0.04 -2.39
CA VAL A 145 -19.47 -0.49 -2.06
C VAL A 145 -19.16 -0.24 -0.58
N THR A 146 -18.65 -1.28 0.08
CA THR A 146 -18.26 -1.19 1.50
C THR A 146 -16.76 -1.35 1.67
N TYR A 147 -16.23 -0.83 2.77
CA TYR A 147 -14.88 -1.11 3.23
C TYR A 147 -14.97 -1.58 4.68
N ILE A 148 -14.48 -2.78 4.94
CA ILE A 148 -14.38 -3.34 6.30
C ILE A 148 -12.90 -3.44 6.64
N PRO A 149 -12.38 -2.63 7.57
CA PRO A 149 -10.99 -2.71 7.98
C PRO A 149 -10.70 -4.08 8.59
N ARG A 150 -9.86 -4.88 7.93
CA ARG A 150 -9.61 -6.29 8.32
C ARG A 150 -8.82 -6.47 9.62
N TYR A 151 -8.31 -5.39 10.24
CA TYR A 151 -7.73 -5.42 11.60
C TYR A 151 -8.77 -5.21 12.70
N ALA A 152 -10.02 -4.84 12.37
CA ALA A 152 -11.07 -4.65 13.36
C ALA A 152 -11.60 -5.98 13.95
N ASN A 153 -11.31 -7.12 13.30
CA ASN A 153 -11.73 -8.45 13.74
C ASN A 153 -10.50 -9.29 14.12
N LEU A 154 -9.99 -9.11 15.34
CA LEU A 154 -9.01 -10.01 15.94
C LEU A 154 -9.61 -11.39 16.31
N GLU A 155 -10.91 -11.60 16.11
CA GLU A 155 -11.61 -12.85 16.47
C GLU A 155 -11.97 -13.76 15.28
N ASP A 156 -11.98 -13.28 14.03
CA ASP A 156 -12.37 -14.08 12.86
C ASP A 156 -11.18 -14.38 11.93
N ALA A 157 -10.47 -15.47 12.25
CA ALA A 157 -9.33 -16.01 11.52
C ALA A 157 -9.69 -16.69 10.17
N ALA A 158 -10.65 -16.16 9.41
CA ALA A 158 -11.13 -16.79 8.19
C ALA A 158 -11.43 -15.77 7.07
N THR A 159 -10.40 -15.11 6.54
CA THR A 159 -10.48 -14.72 5.12
C THR A 159 -9.11 -14.65 4.46
N PRO A 160 -8.89 -15.37 3.35
CA PRO A 160 -7.58 -15.44 2.70
C PRO A 160 -7.45 -14.38 1.60
N ALA A 161 -6.65 -13.35 1.86
CA ALA A 161 -6.05 -12.51 0.83
C ALA A 161 -4.58 -12.23 1.21
N PRO A 162 -3.63 -12.12 0.27
CA PRO A 162 -2.23 -11.83 0.59
C PRO A 162 -2.11 -10.52 1.41
N GLY A 163 -1.50 -10.58 2.60
CA GLY A 163 -1.37 -9.45 3.54
C GLY A 163 -1.93 -9.67 4.97
N MET A 164 -2.17 -10.94 5.37
CA MET A 164 -2.81 -11.34 6.64
C MET A 164 -1.88 -11.45 7.87
N LEU A 165 -0.57 -11.32 7.70
CA LEU A 165 0.34 -11.27 8.84
C LEU A 165 0.35 -9.84 9.37
N LEU A 166 0.04 -9.67 10.67
CA LEU A 166 -0.10 -8.38 11.36
C LEU A 166 1.07 -7.42 11.09
N LYS A 167 2.26 -7.97 10.85
CA LYS A 167 3.44 -7.24 10.40
C LYS A 167 3.51 -7.21 8.88
N HIS A 168 2.97 -6.16 8.28
CA HIS A 168 3.08 -5.90 6.84
C HIS A 168 3.41 -4.44 6.60
N TYR A 169 4.23 -4.16 5.58
CA TYR A 169 4.78 -2.82 5.32
C TYR A 169 5.66 -2.25 6.43
N SER A 170 6.10 -3.11 7.35
CA SER A 170 6.78 -2.69 8.57
C SER A 170 8.27 -2.55 8.28
N PRO A 171 8.89 -1.40 8.57
CA PRO A 171 10.34 -1.31 8.61
C PRO A 171 10.91 -2.27 9.65
N ASN A 172 12.20 -2.58 9.54
CA ASN A 172 12.94 -3.38 10.52
C ASN A 172 13.10 -2.65 11.86
N VAL A 173 13.01 -1.32 11.85
CA VAL A 173 13.04 -0.46 13.04
C VAL A 173 11.62 -0.22 13.56
N ALA A 174 11.48 0.12 14.84
CA ALA A 174 10.16 0.36 15.41
C ALA A 174 9.48 1.57 14.75
N LEU A 175 8.21 1.47 14.39
CA LEU A 175 7.39 2.58 13.91
C LEU A 175 6.34 2.91 14.96
N LEU A 176 6.30 4.16 15.44
CA LEU A 176 5.27 4.65 16.35
C LEU A 176 4.32 5.59 15.59
N LEU A 177 3.03 5.27 15.65
CA LEU A 177 1.97 6.02 14.99
C LEU A 177 1.13 6.78 16.02
N PHE A 178 1.05 8.10 15.86
CA PHE A 178 0.25 8.99 16.70
C PHE A 178 -1.07 9.35 16.00
N ASP A 179 -2.19 9.24 16.71
CA ASP A 179 -3.51 9.61 16.19
C ASP A 179 -4.18 10.61 17.13
N GLY A 180 -4.69 11.70 16.58
CA GLY A 180 -5.23 12.83 17.33
C GLY A 180 -5.40 14.05 16.44
N ALA A 181 -5.88 15.16 17.00
CA ALA A 181 -5.94 16.42 16.25
C ALA A 181 -4.53 16.81 15.74
N PRO A 182 -4.35 17.29 14.50
CA PRO A 182 -3.02 17.43 13.89
C PRO A 182 -2.00 18.19 14.75
N ALA A 183 -2.42 19.29 15.38
CA ALA A 183 -1.57 20.07 16.27
C ALA A 183 -1.15 19.31 17.54
N VAL A 184 -2.05 18.51 18.12
CA VAL A 184 -1.82 17.70 19.32
C VAL A 184 -0.92 16.51 18.99
N ALA A 185 -1.21 15.80 17.90
CA ALA A 185 -0.40 14.70 17.40
C ALA A 185 1.04 15.14 17.11
N ARG A 186 1.22 16.29 16.46
CA ARG A 186 2.55 16.87 16.19
C ARG A 186 3.30 17.22 17.48
N ALA A 187 2.62 17.81 18.46
CA ALA A 187 3.24 18.15 19.75
C ALA A 187 3.71 16.88 20.49
N ALA A 188 2.85 15.85 20.57
CA ALA A 188 3.18 14.57 21.19
C ALA A 188 4.32 13.84 20.46
N LEU A 189 4.32 13.87 19.12
CA LEU A 189 5.39 13.30 18.31
C LEU A 189 6.73 13.98 18.60
N ARG A 190 6.75 15.32 18.69
CA ARG A 190 7.94 16.10 19.03
C ARG A 190 8.45 15.81 20.44
N GLU A 191 7.55 15.77 21.42
CA GLU A 191 7.91 15.43 22.80
C GLU A 191 8.52 14.02 22.86
N ARG A 192 7.87 13.04 22.21
CA ARG A 192 8.37 11.67 22.18
C ARG A 192 9.73 11.57 21.51
N ALA A 193 9.95 12.30 20.42
CA ALA A 193 11.24 12.36 19.75
C ALA A 193 12.33 12.82 20.74
N GLN A 194 12.10 13.94 21.44
CA GLN A 194 13.05 14.49 22.40
C GLN A 194 13.36 13.53 23.54
N GLN A 195 12.36 12.85 24.09
CA GLN A 195 12.55 11.84 25.13
C GLN A 195 13.45 10.69 24.64
N LEU A 196 13.18 10.16 23.44
CA LEU A 196 13.94 9.05 22.86
C LEU A 196 15.38 9.46 22.53
N MET A 197 15.59 10.66 21.99
CA MET A 197 16.92 11.22 21.77
C MET A 197 17.68 11.44 23.08
N GLY A 198 17.02 11.92 24.14
CA GLY A 198 17.60 12.05 25.49
C GLY A 198 18.01 10.70 26.09
N ALA A 199 17.36 9.61 25.67
CA ALA A 199 17.74 8.24 25.99
C ALA A 199 18.81 7.66 25.04
N GLY A 200 19.42 8.47 24.18
CA GLY A 200 20.50 8.09 23.28
C GLY A 200 20.07 7.36 22.01
N LYS A 201 18.78 7.39 21.64
CA LYS A 201 18.27 6.80 20.40
C LYS A 201 18.43 7.72 19.21
N GLN A 202 18.79 7.17 18.05
CA GLN A 202 18.65 7.85 16.77
C GLN A 202 17.19 7.82 16.33
N VAL A 203 16.56 8.98 16.21
CA VAL A 203 15.13 9.10 15.91
C VAL A 203 14.94 9.58 14.47
N GLY A 204 14.16 8.82 13.71
CA GLY A 204 13.61 9.26 12.42
C GLY A 204 12.20 9.81 12.59
N VAL A 205 11.86 10.86 11.86
CA VAL A 205 10.49 11.40 11.81
C VAL A 205 10.01 11.46 10.37
N LEU A 206 8.79 10.99 10.14
CA LEU A 206 8.13 10.99 8.84
C LEU A 206 6.94 11.94 8.93
N VAL A 207 7.06 13.12 8.31
CA VAL A 207 6.18 14.27 8.57
C VAL A 207 5.86 15.05 7.28
N GLU A 208 4.81 15.86 7.33
CA GLU A 208 4.48 16.82 6.27
C GLU A 208 5.53 17.94 6.20
N ASP A 209 5.63 18.59 5.04
CA ASP A 209 6.63 19.63 4.78
C ASP A 209 6.52 20.81 5.74
N GLU A 210 5.28 21.19 6.11
CA GLU A 210 4.98 22.25 7.05
C GLU A 210 5.44 21.95 8.48
N GLU A 211 5.68 20.68 8.81
CA GLU A 211 6.05 20.23 10.15
C GLU A 211 7.56 20.13 10.35
N VAL A 212 8.34 20.13 9.26
CA VAL A 212 9.81 20.05 9.27
C VAL A 212 10.44 21.09 10.22
N PRO A 213 10.02 22.37 10.25
CA PRO A 213 10.60 23.36 11.16
C PRO A 213 10.46 23.00 12.64
N ALA A 214 9.45 22.23 13.04
CA ALA A 214 9.26 21.80 14.43
C ALA A 214 10.37 20.85 14.93
N PHE A 215 11.10 20.24 14.01
CA PHE A 215 12.20 19.32 14.28
C PHE A 215 13.59 19.93 13.99
N ALA A 216 13.66 21.17 13.47
CA ALA A 216 14.91 21.81 13.07
C ALA A 216 15.90 22.04 14.23
N THR A 217 15.40 22.15 15.46
CA THR A 217 16.22 22.28 16.67
C THR A 217 16.51 20.95 17.35
N THR A 218 16.19 19.83 16.68
CA THR A 218 16.42 18.48 17.18
C THR A 218 17.44 17.76 16.30
N ASN A 219 18.04 16.67 16.82
CA ASN A 219 18.92 15.80 16.04
C ASN A 219 18.15 14.69 15.30
N ALA A 220 16.83 14.83 15.14
CA ALA A 220 16.02 13.83 14.44
C ALA A 220 16.33 13.84 12.93
N VAL A 221 16.39 12.66 12.32
CA VAL A 221 16.49 12.52 10.86
C VAL A 221 15.09 12.69 10.28
N VAL A 222 14.90 13.68 9.42
CA VAL A 222 13.58 14.03 8.88
C VAL A 222 13.41 13.46 7.46
N ALA A 223 12.38 12.65 7.26
CA ALA A 223 11.87 12.28 5.95
C ALA A 223 10.57 13.04 5.66
N LYS A 224 10.57 13.77 4.53
CA LYS A 224 9.46 14.59 4.07
C LYS A 224 8.46 13.75 3.29
N LEU A 225 7.17 13.97 3.55
CA LEU A 225 6.08 13.33 2.83
C LEU A 225 5.49 14.22 1.73
N GLY A 226 5.74 15.53 1.76
CA GLY A 226 5.08 16.52 0.91
C GLY A 226 4.13 17.42 1.71
N ALA A 227 3.42 18.29 1.01
CA ALA A 227 2.48 19.24 1.60
C ALA A 227 1.29 18.52 2.27
N GLY A 228 0.86 19.02 3.43
CA GLY A 228 -0.20 18.38 4.22
C GLY A 228 -1.59 18.31 3.55
N ASP A 229 -1.85 19.19 2.59
CA ASP A 229 -3.08 19.17 1.78
C ASP A 229 -2.94 18.31 0.50
N ASP A 230 -1.74 17.83 0.18
CA ASP A 230 -1.46 16.95 -0.96
C ASP A 230 -1.25 15.50 -0.50
N VAL A 231 -2.36 14.83 -0.23
CA VAL A 231 -2.34 13.42 0.20
C VAL A 231 -1.76 12.47 -0.88
N VAL A 232 -1.71 12.91 -2.15
CA VAL A 232 -1.11 12.13 -3.25
C VAL A 232 0.41 12.10 -3.09
N GLN A 233 1.04 13.24 -2.77
CA GLN A 233 2.47 13.27 -2.44
C GLN A 233 2.79 12.45 -1.19
N ILE A 234 1.96 12.57 -0.15
CA ILE A 234 2.11 11.78 1.08
C ILE A 234 2.12 10.28 0.74
N ALA A 235 1.16 9.82 -0.06
CA ALA A 235 1.09 8.44 -0.54
C ALA A 235 2.33 8.03 -1.37
N ALA A 236 2.79 8.91 -2.28
CA ALA A 236 3.94 8.68 -3.14
C ALA A 236 5.24 8.49 -2.34
N HIS A 237 5.43 9.27 -1.28
CA HIS A 237 6.65 9.32 -0.49
C HIS A 237 6.65 8.39 0.73
N LEU A 238 5.50 7.85 1.15
CA LEU A 238 5.36 7.07 2.40
C LEU A 238 6.42 5.98 2.55
N PHE A 239 6.48 5.03 1.62
CA PHE A 239 7.43 3.90 1.72
C PHE A 239 8.88 4.30 1.43
N ALA A 240 9.10 5.28 0.54
CA ALA A 240 10.43 5.81 0.28
C ALA A 240 11.01 6.50 1.53
N GLY A 241 10.19 7.26 2.25
CA GLY A 241 10.55 7.90 3.51
C GLY A 241 10.84 6.89 4.62
N MET A 242 10.02 5.83 4.76
CA MET A 242 10.34 4.76 5.72
C MET A 242 11.69 4.10 5.42
N ARG A 243 11.94 3.75 4.15
CA ARG A 243 13.19 3.10 3.73
C ARG A 243 14.40 4.03 3.82
N SER A 244 14.24 5.33 3.60
CA SER A 244 15.34 6.30 3.72
C SER A 244 15.78 6.48 5.18
N LEU A 245 14.82 6.53 6.11
CA LEU A 245 15.11 6.59 7.55
C LEU A 245 15.83 5.33 8.05
N GLU A 246 15.39 4.14 7.61
CA GLU A 246 16.10 2.90 7.92
C GLU A 246 17.54 2.91 7.40
N ARG A 247 17.74 3.36 6.16
CA ARG A 247 19.09 3.47 5.58
C ARG A 247 19.97 4.47 6.34
N ALA A 248 19.37 5.51 6.92
CA ALA A 248 20.04 6.47 7.78
C ALA A 248 20.42 5.90 9.16
N GLY A 249 20.01 4.68 9.49
CA GLY A 249 20.43 3.98 10.72
C GLY A 249 19.64 4.41 11.96
N VAL A 250 18.44 4.95 11.80
CA VAL A 250 17.59 5.32 12.96
C VAL A 250 17.17 4.09 13.75
N ASP A 251 17.02 4.22 15.06
CA ASP A 251 16.52 3.15 15.93
C ASP A 251 14.99 3.03 15.91
N VAL A 252 14.31 4.14 15.59
CA VAL A 252 12.86 4.29 15.68
C VAL A 252 12.36 5.37 14.72
N ILE A 253 11.23 5.12 14.08
CA ILE A 253 10.52 6.05 13.21
C ILE A 253 9.24 6.52 13.93
N LEU A 254 9.02 7.83 13.96
CA LEU A 254 7.81 8.43 14.48
C LEU A 254 7.02 9.08 13.35
N THR A 255 5.71 8.87 13.32
CA THR A 255 4.80 9.51 12.34
C THR A 255 3.41 9.66 12.94
N ARG A 256 2.54 10.44 12.30
CA ARG A 256 1.14 10.60 12.71
C ARG A 256 0.19 10.11 11.62
N THR A 257 -1.10 10.13 11.91
CA THR A 257 -2.13 9.90 10.89
C THR A 257 -2.31 11.13 9.98
N PHE A 258 -2.82 10.90 8.77
CA PHE A 258 -2.97 11.91 7.70
C PHE A 258 -4.42 11.99 7.18
N GLY A 259 -5.39 11.72 8.06
CA GLY A 259 -6.80 11.61 7.69
C GLY A 259 -7.18 10.29 7.02
N ARG A 260 -8.47 10.12 6.72
CA ARG A 260 -9.05 8.88 6.18
C ARG A 260 -9.91 9.08 4.93
N ALA A 261 -9.87 10.26 4.33
CA ALA A 261 -10.60 10.57 3.09
C ALA A 261 -9.69 10.31 1.87
N GLY A 262 -10.28 9.87 0.75
CA GLY A 262 -9.53 9.63 -0.48
C GLY A 262 -8.38 8.65 -0.30
N LEU A 263 -7.19 9.00 -0.81
CA LEU A 263 -5.96 8.21 -0.62
C LEU A 263 -5.46 8.18 0.84
N GLY A 264 -5.91 9.12 1.69
CA GLY A 264 -5.59 9.11 3.12
C GLY A 264 -6.04 7.82 3.82
N LEU A 265 -7.14 7.21 3.36
CA LEU A 265 -7.57 5.89 3.84
C LEU A 265 -6.52 4.80 3.57
N ALA A 266 -5.90 4.83 2.40
CA ALA A 266 -4.87 3.86 2.02
C ALA A 266 -3.58 4.10 2.81
N VAL A 267 -3.14 5.36 2.96
CA VAL A 267 -2.00 5.74 3.82
C VAL A 267 -2.22 5.26 5.25
N TRP A 268 -3.40 5.54 5.81
CA TRP A 268 -3.78 5.10 7.15
C TRP A 268 -3.74 3.58 7.29
N ASP A 269 -4.31 2.81 6.35
CA ASP A 269 -4.25 1.35 6.37
C ASP A 269 -2.80 0.83 6.36
N ARG A 270 -1.89 1.44 5.58
CA ARG A 270 -0.47 1.04 5.55
C ARG A 270 0.23 1.34 6.87
N LEU A 271 -0.01 2.51 7.45
CA LEU A 271 0.58 2.89 8.74
C LEU A 271 0.11 1.97 9.87
N VAL A 272 -1.20 1.68 9.94
CA VAL A 272 -1.77 0.78 10.96
C VAL A 272 -1.20 -0.63 10.83
N ARG A 273 -1.03 -1.15 9.61
CA ARG A 273 -0.39 -2.46 9.39
C ARG A 273 1.11 -2.44 9.72
N ALA A 274 1.80 -1.34 9.41
CA ALA A 274 3.22 -1.19 9.73
C ALA A 274 3.47 -1.17 11.25
N THR A 275 2.50 -0.70 12.05
CA THR A 275 2.54 -0.71 13.52
C THR A 275 1.83 -1.89 14.18
N GLU A 276 1.41 -2.89 13.41
CA GLU A 276 0.68 -4.07 13.93
C GLU A 276 -0.59 -3.66 14.72
N GLY A 277 -1.27 -2.60 14.30
CA GLY A 277 -2.46 -2.06 14.96
C GLY A 277 -2.19 -1.16 16.17
N LYS A 278 -0.92 -0.95 16.54
CA LYS A 278 -0.57 -0.10 17.70
C LYS A 278 -0.64 1.37 17.29
N ILE A 279 -1.55 2.10 17.95
CA ILE A 279 -1.78 3.53 17.73
C ILE A 279 -1.70 4.22 19.09
N ILE A 280 -0.95 5.31 19.16
CA ILE A 280 -0.85 6.16 20.34
C ILE A 280 -1.86 7.29 20.17
N THR A 281 -3.00 7.18 20.86
CA THR A 281 -4.03 8.22 20.85
C THR A 281 -3.64 9.38 21.76
N VAL A 282 -3.75 10.61 21.24
CA VAL A 282 -3.35 11.86 21.92
C VAL A 282 -4.36 12.98 21.75
#